data_AF-A0A268QWD0-F1
#
_entry.id   AF-A0A268QWD0-F1
#
_cell.length_a   1.000
_cell.length_b   1.000
_cell.length_c   1.000
_cell.angle_alpha   90.00
_cell.angle_beta   90.00
_cell.angle_gamma   90.00
#
_symmetry.space_group_name_H-M   'P 1'
#
loop_
_entity.id
_entity.type
_entity.pdbx_description
1 polymer ?
#
loop_
_entity_poly.entity_id
_entity_poly.type
_entity_poly.pdbx_seq_one_letter_code
_entity_poly.pdbx_strand_id
1 'polypeptide(L)' 'HQRQEALFQGHADAFDYFGGVPKTIVYDNMKTAVKKVLEGTKREEQEAFIQFRSYYLFDAQFCAPAKGNEKGQVEKL' A
#
# COMPACT_ATOMS: atom_id res chain seq x y z
N HIS A 1 -14.56 4.29 2.82
CA HIS A 1 -13.74 4.84 3.92
C HIS A 1 -13.19 3.76 4.85
N GLN A 2 -14.00 2.92 5.49
CA GLN A 2 -13.51 1.98 6.54
C GLN A 2 -12.30 1.09 6.19
N ARG A 3 -12.15 0.64 4.94
CA ARG A 3 -11.00 -0.20 4.54
C ARG A 3 -9.65 0.53 4.55
N GLN A 4 -9.66 1.84 4.35
CA GLN A 4 -8.43 2.65 4.33
C GLN A 4 -7.99 3.02 5.74
N GLU A 5 -8.94 3.33 6.62
CA GLU A 5 -8.67 3.58 8.04
C GLU A 5 -8.08 2.32 8.69
N ALA A 6 -8.66 1.15 8.43
CA ALA A 6 -8.12 -0.13 8.91
C ALA A 6 -6.71 -0.42 8.39
N LEU A 7 -6.39 -0.04 7.13
CA LEU A 7 -5.06 -0.20 6.57
C LEU A 7 -4.03 0.67 7.32
N PHE A 8 -4.37 1.94 7.57
CA PHE A 8 -3.47 2.88 8.24
C PHE A 8 -3.25 2.52 9.70
N GLN A 9 -4.33 2.14 10.39
CA GLN A 9 -4.25 1.68 11.77
C GLN A 9 -3.38 0.43 11.87
N GLY A 10 -3.61 -0.58 11.01
CA GLY A 10 -2.80 -1.80 11.01
C GLY A 10 -1.31 -1.56 10.72
N HIS A 11 -0.96 -0.55 9.91
CA HIS A 11 0.44 -0.17 9.73
C HIS A 11 1.00 0.57 10.95
N ALA A 12 0.24 1.48 11.56
CA ALA A 12 0.67 2.17 12.78
C ALA A 12 0.96 1.17 13.91
N ASP A 13 0.06 0.21 14.13
CA ASP A 13 0.23 -0.86 15.11
C ASP A 13 1.43 -1.75 14.78
N ALA A 14 1.65 -2.07 13.50
CA ALA A 14 2.83 -2.82 13.08
C ALA A 14 4.13 -2.05 13.33
N PHE A 15 4.18 -0.76 12.98
CA PHE A 15 5.37 0.06 13.19
C PHE A 15 5.71 0.20 14.68
N ASP A 16 4.70 0.35 15.53
CA ASP A 16 4.86 0.33 16.99
C ASP A 16 5.41 -1.02 17.47
N TYR A 17 4.79 -2.12 17.04
CA TYR A 17 5.22 -3.47 17.40
C TYR A 17 6.67 -3.78 16.99
N PHE A 18 7.08 -3.37 15.80
CA PHE A 18 8.45 -3.56 15.31
C PHE A 18 9.43 -2.49 15.82
N GLY A 19 8.95 -1.46 16.51
CA GLY A 19 9.77 -0.36 17.04
C GLY A 19 10.38 0.54 15.97
N GLY A 20 9.77 0.61 14.77
CA GLY A 20 10.28 1.43 13.68
C GLY A 20 9.49 1.31 12.38
N VAL A 21 9.75 2.25 11.47
CA VAL A 21 9.13 2.28 10.14
C VAL A 21 10.11 1.72 9.10
N PRO A 22 9.71 0.76 8.26
CA PRO A 22 10.52 0.30 7.14
C PRO A 22 10.74 1.43 6.13
N LYS A 23 11.91 1.48 5.49
CA LYS A 23 12.23 2.50 4.48
C LYS A 23 11.37 2.41 3.22
N THR A 24 10.95 1.20 2.85
CA THR A 24 10.18 0.92 1.63
C THR A 24 9.15 -0.16 1.89
N ILE A 25 7.92 0.06 1.44
CA ILE A 25 6.82 -0.91 1.54
C ILE A 25 6.27 -1.17 0.13
N VAL A 26 6.09 -2.45 -0.20
CA VAL A 26 5.53 -2.87 -1.47
C VAL A 26 4.04 -3.11 -1.33
N TYR A 27 3.26 -2.42 -2.15
CA TYR A 27 1.80 -2.50 -2.18
C TYR A 27 1.29 -3.10 -3.50
N ASP A 28 0.13 -3.73 -3.40
CA ASP A 28 -0.69 -4.07 -4.56
C ASP A 28 -1.38 -2.81 -5.12
N ASN A 29 -2.01 -2.90 -6.29
CA ASN A 29 -2.80 -1.82 -6.89
C ASN A 29 -4.19 -1.68 -6.22
N MET A 30 -4.21 -1.76 -4.89
CA MET A 30 -5.43 -1.71 -4.10
C MET A 30 -6.02 -0.30 -4.09
N LYS A 31 -7.35 -0.19 -4.21
CA LYS A 31 -8.09 1.09 -4.27
C LYS A 31 -7.91 1.98 -3.02
N THR A 32 -7.43 1.42 -1.92
CA THR A 32 -7.13 2.12 -0.66
C THR A 32 -5.83 2.92 -0.70
N ALA A 33 -4.88 2.55 -1.57
CA ALA A 33 -3.62 3.26 -1.77
C ALA A 33 -3.53 3.90 -3.16
N VAL A 34 -4.10 3.25 -4.19
CA VAL A 34 -4.11 3.74 -5.57
C VAL A 34 -5.50 4.24 -5.93
N LYS A 35 -5.58 5.52 -6.31
CA LYS A 35 -6.79 6.15 -6.86
C LYS A 35 -6.98 5.77 -8.34
N LYS A 36 -5.90 5.80 -9.13
CA LYS A 36 -5.93 5.42 -10.55
C LYS A 36 -4.62 4.77 -10.99
N VAL A 37 -4.72 3.65 -11.70
CA VAL A 37 -3.57 3.04 -12.38
C VAL A 37 -3.36 3.78 -13.70
N LEU A 38 -2.15 4.30 -13.94
CA LEU A 38 -1.78 4.97 -15.18
C LEU A 38 -0.95 4.02 -16.06
N GLU A 39 -0.59 4.46 -17.27
CA GLU A 39 0.26 3.68 -18.17
C GLU A 39 1.64 3.38 -17.56
N GLY A 40 2.12 2.15 -17.78
CA GLY A 40 3.40 1.67 -17.29
C GLY A 40 3.46 1.51 -15.77
N THR A 41 4.46 2.15 -15.15
CA THR A 41 4.73 2.08 -13.70
C THR A 41 4.15 3.25 -12.91
N LYS A 42 3.36 4.13 -13.55
CA LYS A 42 2.79 5.31 -12.90
C LYS A 42 1.45 5.00 -12.22
N ARG A 43 1.24 5.57 -11.03
CA ARG A 43 0.01 5.43 -10.24
C ARG A 43 -0.35 6.78 -9.67
N GLU A 44 -1.62 7.12 -9.76
CA GLU A 44 -2.19 8.20 -8.96
C GLU A 44 -2.55 7.59 -7.61
N GLU A 45 -1.77 7.94 -6.58
CA GLU A 45 -2.00 7.53 -5.20
C GLU A 45 -3.21 8.29 -4.60
N GLN A 46 -3.88 7.69 -3.63
CA GLN A 46 -4.88 8.39 -2.83
C GLN A 46 -4.19 9.48 -1.99
N GLU A 47 -4.77 10.68 -1.91
CA GLU A 47 -4.17 11.80 -1.17
C GLU A 47 -3.92 11.45 0.31
N ALA A 48 -4.87 10.76 0.95
CA ALA A 48 -4.71 10.30 2.31
C ALA A 48 -3.63 9.20 2.47
N PHE A 49 -3.34 8.43 1.42
CA PHE A 49 -2.20 7.48 1.42
C PHE A 49 -0.87 8.23 1.28
N ILE A 50 -0.80 9.27 0.45
CA ILE A 50 0.37 10.14 0.33
C ILE A 50 0.67 10.79 1.70
N GLN A 51 -0.35 11.37 2.34
CA GLN A 51 -0.21 11.95 3.69
C GLN A 51 0.31 10.94 4.70
N PHE A 52 -0.22 9.71 4.69
CA PHE A 52 0.21 8.63 5.57
C PHE A 52 1.70 8.28 5.36
N ARG A 53 2.12 8.02 4.11
CA ARG A 53 3.53 7.68 3.85
C ARG A 53 4.49 8.83 4.10
N SER A 54 4.05 10.07 3.91
CA SER A 54 4.83 11.26 4.25
C SER A 54 4.96 11.46 5.76
N TYR A 55 3.94 11.13 6.55
CA TYR A 55 3.99 11.21 8.00
C TYR A 55 5.00 10.20 8.58
N TYR A 56 4.97 8.97 8.10
CA TYR A 56 5.88 7.91 8.53
C TYR A 56 7.22 7.88 7.77
N LEU A 57 7.38 8.73 6.76
CA LEU A 57 8.61 8.88 5.95
C LEU A 57 9.10 7.59 5.28
N PHE A 58 8.19 6.81 4.70
CA PHE A 58 8.53 5.62 3.92
C PHE A 58 8.21 5.77 2.43
N ASP A 59 8.93 5.00 1.62
CA ASP A 59 8.69 4.89 0.18
C ASP A 59 7.65 3.80 -0.14
N ALA A 60 6.77 4.07 -1.10
CA ALA A 60 5.72 3.14 -1.51
C ALA A 60 5.98 2.65 -2.94
N GLN A 61 6.19 1.34 -3.11
CA GLN A 61 6.36 0.73 -4.42
C GLN A 61 5.11 -0.06 -4.81
N PHE A 62 4.66 0.09 -6.05
CA PHE A 62 3.46 -0.58 -6.56
C PHE A 62 3.80 -1.56 -7.68
N CYS A 63 3.25 -2.78 -7.59
CA CYS A 63 3.43 -3.80 -8.62
C CYS A 63 2.96 -3.35 -10.00
N ALA A 64 3.71 -3.72 -11.05
CA ALA A 64 3.31 -3.50 -12.43
C ALA A 64 2.04 -4.30 -12.78
N PRO A 65 1.06 -3.71 -13.49
CA PRO A 65 -0.21 -4.38 -13.81
C PRO A 65 -0.03 -5.66 -14.65
N ALA A 66 1.11 -5.82 -15.33
CA ALA A 66 1.43 -6.98 -16.16
C ALA A 66 2.17 -8.13 -15.42
N LYS A 67 2.36 -8.04 -14.10
CA LYS A 67 2.92 -9.13 -13.27
C LYS A 67 1.86 -9.73 -12.32
N GLY A 68 0.64 -9.89 -12.80
CA GLY A 68 -0.44 -10.58 -12.08
C GLY A 68 -0.29 -12.11 -11.99
N ASN A 69 0.91 -12.67 -12.15
CA ASN A 69 1.13 -14.13 -12.18
C ASN A 69 1.85 -14.68 -10.93
N GLU A 70 2.11 -13.86 -9.91
CA GLU A 70 2.83 -14.28 -8.69
C GLU A 70 2.12 -13.90 -7.38
N LYS A 71 0.82 -13.60 -7.42
CA LYS A 71 -0.02 -13.77 -6.22
C LYS A 71 -0.80 -15.05 -6.38
N GLY A 72 -0.15 -16.14 -5.98
CA GLY A 72 -0.78 -17.44 -5.76
C GLY A 72 -2.03 -17.28 -4.89
N GLN A 73 -3.03 -18.08 -5.24
CA GLN A 73 -4.28 -18.35 -4.52
C GLN A 73 -4.39 -17.70 -3.14
N VAL A 74 -5.32 -16.75 -2.99
CA VAL A 74 -6.01 -16.64 -1.72
C VAL A 74 -7.00 -17.81 -1.70
N GLU A 75 -6.59 -18.92 -1.10
CA GLU A 75 -7.49 -20.01 -0.78
C GLU A 75 -8.53 -19.45 0.20
N LYS A 76 -9.78 -19.38 -0.25
CA LYS A 76 -10.91 -19.18 0.64
C LYS A 76 -11.00 -20.42 1.54
N LEU A 77 -10.69 -20.26 2.83
CA LEU A 77 -11.25 -21.07 3.90
C LEU A 77 -12.38 -20.27 4.56
#